data_AF-A0AAE8LMU4-F1
#
_entry.id   AF-A0AAE8LMU4-F1
#
_cell.length_a   1.000
_cell.length_b   1.000
_cell.length_c   1.000
_cell.angle_alpha   90.00
_cell.angle_beta   90.00
_cell.angle_gamma   90.00
#
_symmetry.space_group_name_H-M   'P 1'
#
loop_
_entity.id
_entity.type
_entity.pdbx_description
1 polymer ?
#
loop_
_entity_poly.entity_id
_entity_poly.type
_entity_poly.pdbx_seq_one_letter_code
_entity_poly.pdbx_strand_id
1 'polypeptide(L)'
;MSSNKKKIEVYQTPSFTKKKKKLRKSEIADLDNAVKAIIENPEIGVQKKGDLADVWVYKFKMAKQENLLAYKWDVEKRILIALGVHENFYRDLKKSNF
;
A
#
# COMPACT_ATOMS: atom_id res chain seq x y z
N MET A 1 15.17 -27.98 11.95
CA MET A 1 15.62 -26.59 11.72
C MET A 1 14.38 -25.72 11.62
N SER A 2 13.91 -25.18 12.75
CA SER A 2 12.68 -24.38 12.77
C SER A 2 12.97 -23.02 12.16
N SER A 3 12.47 -22.81 10.95
CA SER A 3 12.57 -21.56 10.20
C SER A 3 12.03 -20.42 11.05
N ASN A 4 12.92 -19.55 11.50
CA ASN A 4 12.59 -18.31 12.21
C ASN A 4 11.89 -17.39 11.18
N LYS A 5 10.55 -17.51 11.04
CA LYS A 5 9.76 -16.62 10.18
C LYS A 5 9.87 -15.21 10.77
N LYS A 6 10.75 -14.38 10.21
CA LYS A 6 10.78 -12.95 10.53
C LYS A 6 9.37 -12.38 10.33
N LYS A 7 8.84 -11.76 11.39
CA LYS A 7 7.53 -11.11 11.37
C LYS A 7 7.66 -9.80 10.59
N ILE A 8 6.97 -9.69 9.46
CA ILE A 8 6.90 -8.44 8.69
C ILE A 8 6.05 -7.42 9.47
N GLU A 9 6.59 -6.22 9.64
CA GLU A 9 5.89 -5.11 10.27
C GLU A 9 5.22 -4.21 9.23
N VAL A 10 3.99 -3.78 9.50
CA VAL A 10 3.22 -2.91 8.60
C VAL A 10 2.96 -1.56 9.26
N TYR A 11 3.51 -0.53 8.65
CA TYR A 11 3.37 0.88 9.05
C TYR A 11 2.42 1.61 8.10
N GLN A 12 1.76 2.65 8.60
CA GLN A 12 0.81 3.46 7.82
C GLN A 12 1.14 4.95 8.01
N THR A 13 1.17 5.71 6.92
CA THR A 13 1.30 7.16 7.00
C THR A 13 0.02 7.80 7.57
N PRO A 14 0.08 9.04 8.10
CA PRO A 14 -1.11 9.75 8.53
C PRO A 14 -2.12 9.99 7.40
N SER A 15 -1.65 10.24 6.17
CA SER A 15 -2.51 10.43 4.99
C SER A 15 -3.25 9.14 4.64
N PHE A 16 -2.55 8.00 4.62
CA PHE A 16 -3.16 6.69 4.44
C PHE A 16 -4.21 6.39 5.52
N THR A 17 -3.86 6.62 6.78
CA THR A 17 -4.76 6.38 7.92
C THR A 17 -6.04 7.19 7.82
N LYS A 18 -5.94 8.48 7.45
CA LYS A 18 -7.11 9.34 7.22
C LYS A 18 -8.00 8.82 6.09
N LYS A 19 -7.41 8.25 5.03
CA LYS A 19 -8.16 7.65 3.93
C LYS A 19 -8.84 6.35 4.36
N LYS A 20 -8.12 5.44 5.01
CA LYS A 20 -8.63 4.16 5.53
C LYS A 20 -9.85 4.36 6.43
N LYS A 21 -9.84 5.38 7.29
CA LYS A 21 -10.96 5.72 8.18
C LYS A 21 -12.27 6.05 7.46
N LYS A 22 -12.24 6.39 6.17
CA LYS A 22 -13.43 6.71 5.36
C LYS A 22 -14.00 5.51 4.61
N LEU A 23 -13.35 4.34 4.69
CA LEU A 23 -13.80 3.13 4.00
C LEU A 23 -14.91 2.43 4.77
N ARG A 24 -15.82 1.80 4.03
CA ARG A 24 -16.83 0.89 4.58
C ARG A 24 -16.19 -0.45 4.95
N LYS A 25 -16.87 -1.25 5.77
CA LYS A 25 -16.36 -2.55 6.22
C LYS A 25 -15.96 -3.49 5.08
N SER A 26 -16.74 -3.54 4.00
CA SER A 26 -16.42 -4.36 2.81
C SER A 26 -15.15 -3.88 2.11
N GLU A 27 -14.96 -2.57 1.99
CA GLU A 27 -13.77 -1.96 1.40
C GLU A 27 -12.53 -2.20 2.26
N ILE A 28 -12.68 -2.22 3.59
CA ILE A 28 -11.59 -2.57 4.50
C ILE A 28 -11.15 -4.02 4.28
N ALA A 29 -12.09 -4.96 4.08
CA ALA A 29 -11.75 -6.36 3.82
C ALA A 29 -10.97 -6.52 2.49
N ASP A 30 -11.39 -5.82 1.43
CA ASP A 30 -10.67 -5.78 0.16
C ASP A 30 -9.25 -5.19 0.33
N LEU A 31 -9.13 -4.10 1.10
CA LEU A 31 -7.84 -3.47 1.41
C LEU A 31 -6.93 -4.40 2.22
N ASP A 32 -7.46 -5.10 3.22
CA ASP A 32 -6.66 -6.02 4.05
C ASP A 32 -6.14 -7.20 3.21
N ASN A 33 -6.91 -7.68 2.24
CA ASN A 33 -6.43 -8.68 1.28
C ASN A 33 -5.30 -8.13 0.39
N ALA A 34 -5.41 -6.88 -0.07
CA ALA A 34 -4.34 -6.24 -0.82
C ALA A 34 -3.06 -6.06 0.00
N VAL A 35 -3.18 -5.70 1.29
CA VAL A 35 -2.04 -5.58 2.20
C VAL A 35 -1.38 -6.95 2.44
N LYS A 36 -2.16 -8.03 2.63
CA LYS A 36 -1.64 -9.40 2.74
C LYS A 36 -0.84 -9.80 1.49
N ALA A 37 -1.37 -9.52 0.30
CA ALA A 37 -0.67 -9.79 -0.95
C ALA A 37 0.69 -9.06 -1.03
N ILE A 38 0.78 -7.82 -0.55
CA ILE A 38 2.05 -7.06 -0.47
C ILE A 38 3.02 -7.62 0.59
N ILE A 39 2.50 -8.17 1.69
CA ILE A 39 3.34 -8.83 2.70
C ILE A 39 3.98 -10.08 2.10
N GLU A 40 3.18 -10.90 1.40
CA GLU A 40 3.62 -12.16 0.79
C GLU A 40 4.55 -11.92 -0.41
N ASN A 41 4.19 -11.00 -1.30
CA ASN A 41 4.98 -10.61 -2.45
C ASN A 41 5.08 -9.07 -2.52
N PRO A 42 6.13 -8.46 -1.93
CA PRO A 42 6.29 -7.01 -1.99
C PRO A 42 6.56 -6.48 -3.39
N GLU A 43 6.94 -7.31 -4.35
CA GLU A 43 7.21 -6.93 -5.74
C GLU A 43 5.99 -7.08 -6.65
N ILE A 44 4.81 -7.40 -6.09
CA ILE A 44 3.55 -7.52 -6.85
C ILE A 44 3.10 -6.19 -7.49
N GLY A 45 3.58 -5.06 -6.96
CA GLY A 45 3.34 -3.73 -7.52
C GLY A 45 4.31 -3.39 -8.64
N VAL A 46 4.17 -2.18 -9.18
CA VAL A 46 5.15 -1.60 -10.11
C VAL A 46 5.99 -0.57 -9.38
N GLN A 47 7.31 -0.77 -9.34
CA GLN A 47 8.25 0.22 -8.83
C GLN A 47 8.21 1.49 -9.69
N LYS A 48 8.13 2.65 -9.03
CA LYS A 48 8.21 3.94 -9.71
C LYS A 48 9.66 4.30 -10.04
N LYS A 49 9.85 5.31 -10.88
CA LYS A 49 11.15 5.81 -11.31
C LYS A 49 11.31 7.28 -10.92
N GLY A 50 12.54 7.80 -10.95
CA GLY A 50 12.85 9.18 -10.61
C GLY A 50 12.71 9.44 -9.11
N ASP A 51 12.13 10.59 -8.73
CA ASP A 51 12.00 11.03 -7.33
C ASP A 51 11.17 10.08 -6.43
N LEU A 52 10.50 9.10 -7.03
CA LEU A 52 9.68 8.11 -6.34
C LEU A 52 10.26 6.68 -6.47
N ALA A 53 11.56 6.52 -6.75
CA ALA A 53 12.19 5.22 -7.01
C ALA A 53 11.96 4.17 -5.90
N ASP A 54 11.79 4.60 -4.65
CA ASP A 54 11.53 3.68 -3.52
C ASP A 54 10.06 3.28 -3.40
N VAL A 55 9.16 3.91 -4.17
CA VAL A 55 7.71 3.69 -4.08
C VAL A 55 7.26 2.65 -5.08
N TRP A 56 6.50 1.68 -4.59
CA TRP A 56 5.78 0.68 -5.38
C TRP A 56 4.30 1.01 -5.40
N VAL A 57 3.64 0.69 -6.52
CA VAL A 57 2.19 0.87 -6.67
C VAL A 57 1.54 -0.45 -7.05
N TYR A 58 0.73 -0.99 -6.15
CA TYR A 58 -0.08 -2.17 -6.41
C TYR A 58 -1.50 -1.76 -6.81
N LYS A 59 -1.98 -2.37 -7.90
CA LYS A 59 -3.30 -2.14 -8.48
C LYS A 59 -4.20 -3.32 -8.14
N PHE A 60 -5.34 -3.07 -7.49
CA PHE A 60 -6.25 -4.10 -7.02
C PHE A 60 -7.71 -3.64 -7.13
N LYS A 61 -8.66 -4.57 -7.02
CA LYS A 61 -10.09 -4.26 -7.00
C LYS A 61 -10.58 -4.08 -5.58
N MET A 62 -11.32 -3.01 -5.33
CA MET A 62 -12.03 -2.74 -4.08
C MET A 62 -13.39 -2.14 -4.43
N ALA A 63 -14.47 -2.64 -3.84
CA ALA A 63 -15.83 -2.20 -4.15
C ALA A 63 -16.16 -2.14 -5.66
N LYS A 64 -15.75 -3.19 -6.40
CA LYS A 64 -15.96 -3.33 -7.86
C LYS A 64 -15.24 -2.29 -8.75
N GLN A 65 -14.37 -1.47 -8.19
CA GLN A 65 -13.58 -0.47 -8.91
C GLN A 65 -12.08 -0.69 -8.70
N GLU A 66 -11.29 -0.25 -9.67
CA GLU A 66 -9.84 -0.34 -9.61
C GLU A 66 -9.27 0.73 -8.67
N ASN A 67 -8.43 0.29 -7.72
CA ASN A 67 -7.76 1.13 -6.75
C ASN A 67 -6.25 0.90 -6.80
N LEU A 68 -5.52 1.93 -6.38
CA LEU A 68 -4.07 1.93 -6.28
C LEU A 68 -3.65 2.04 -4.81
N LEU A 69 -2.68 1.24 -4.42
CA LEU A 69 -2.02 1.28 -3.11
C LEU A 69 -0.52 1.58 -3.32
N ALA A 70 -0.08 2.75 -2.85
CA ALA A 70 1.33 3.10 -2.79
C ALA A 70 1.95 2.55 -1.51
N TYR A 71 3.13 1.95 -1.63
CA TYR A 71 3.88 1.44 -0.48
C TYR A 71 5.39 1.49 -0.74
N LYS A 72 6.16 1.54 0.37
CA LYS A 72 7.60 1.23 0.40
C LYS A 72 7.77 -0.12 1.09
N TRP A 73 8.85 -0.82 0.80
CA TRP A 73 9.17 -2.06 1.48
C TRP A 73 10.68 -2.26 1.63
N ASP A 74 11.05 -2.96 2.68
CA ASP A 74 12.39 -3.55 2.88
C ASP A 74 12.23 -4.99 3.37
N VAL A 75 13.32 -5.65 3.77
CA VAL A 75 13.29 -7.07 4.20
C VAL A 75 12.30 -7.32 5.36
N GLU A 76 12.05 -6.32 6.20
CA GLU A 76 11.29 -6.47 7.46
C GLU A 76 10.03 -5.62 7.52
N LYS A 77 9.94 -4.56 6.72
CA LYS A 77 8.89 -3.55 6.84
C LYS A 77 8.11 -3.34 5.56
N ARG A 78 6.83 -2.99 5.72
CA ARG A 78 5.95 -2.45 4.67
C ARG A 78 5.42 -1.12 5.18
N ILE A 79 5.57 -0.05 4.40
CA ILE A 79 5.06 1.28 4.75
C ILE A 79 3.97 1.65 3.75
N LEU A 80 2.71 1.68 4.20
CA LEU A 80 1.56 2.04 3.39
C LEU A 80 1.41 3.57 3.32
N ILE A 81 1.44 4.11 2.10
CA ILE A 81 1.62 5.54 1.86
C ILE A 81 0.32 6.23 1.43
N ALA A 82 -0.35 5.68 0.41
CA ALA A 82 -1.54 6.30 -0.19
C ALA A 82 -2.47 5.25 -0.78
N LEU A 83 -3.77 5.54 -0.75
CA LEU A 83 -4.84 4.70 -1.29
C LEU A 83 -5.82 5.57 -2.08
N GLY A 84 -6.16 5.14 -3.29
CA GLY A 84 -7.28 5.74 -4.02
C GLY A 84 -7.36 5.38 -5.49
N VAL A 85 -8.26 6.06 -6.18
CA VAL A 85 -8.45 5.98 -7.62
C VAL A 85 -7.50 6.94 -8.35
N HIS A 86 -6.94 6.45 -9.46
CA HIS A 86 -5.94 7.06 -10.35
C HIS A 86 -5.66 8.57 -10.15
N GLU A 87 -6.61 9.45 -10.44
CA GLU A 87 -6.35 10.90 -10.50
C GLU A 87 -6.04 11.53 -9.14
N ASN A 88 -6.75 11.11 -8.09
CA ASN A 88 -6.53 11.62 -6.73
C ASN A 88 -5.28 11.02 -6.09
N PHE A 89 -4.88 9.82 -6.53
CA PHE A 89 -3.75 9.07 -6.00
C PHE A 89 -2.42 9.81 -6.18
N TYR A 90 -2.12 10.32 -7.37
CA TYR A 90 -0.85 11.01 -7.63
C TYR A 90 -0.74 12.36 -6.91
N ARG A 91 -1.87 13.06 -6.72
CA ARG A 91 -1.90 14.29 -5.93
C ARG A 91 -1.57 14.02 -4.46
N ASP A 92 -2.18 12.99 -3.88
CA ASP A 92 -1.96 12.62 -2.48
C ASP A 92 -0.56 12.01 -2.27
N LEU A 93 -0.03 11.33 -3.30
CA LEU A 93 1.33 10.80 -3.30
C LEU A 93 2.38 11.93 -3.30
N LYS A 94 2.20 12.98 -4.14
CA LYS A 94 3.11 14.13 -4.18
C LYS A 94 3.06 15.02 -2.93
N LYS A 95 1.92 15.07 -2.23
CA LYS A 95 1.74 15.85 -0.99
C LYS A 95 2.29 15.15 0.25
N SER A 96 2.53 13.85 0.14
CA SER A 96 3.24 13.10 1.17
C SER A 96 4.73 13.37 0.96
N ASN A 97 5.24 14.51 1.43
CA ASN A 97 6.69 14.72 1.53
C ASN A 97 7.26 13.49 2.26
N PHE A 98 8.01 12.67 1.52
CA PHE A 98 8.59 11.42 2.00
C PHE A 98 9.77 11.66 2.92
#